data_AF-A0A1Y2U967-F1
#
_entry.id   AF-A0A1Y2U967-F1
#
_cell.length_a   1.000
_cell.length_b   1.000
_cell.length_c   1.000
_cell.angle_alpha   90.00
_cell.angle_beta   90.00
_cell.angle_gamma   90.00
#
_symmetry.space_group_name_H-M   'P 1'
#
loop_
_entity.id
_entity.type
_entity.pdbx_description
1 polymer ?
#
loop_
_entity_poly.entity_id
_entity_poly.type
_entity_poly.pdbx_seq_one_letter_code
_entity_poly.pdbx_strand_id
1 'polypeptide(L)'
;MCFKANIEGKRTQSRIAEGDDCLATQLVQASVGEYTSTSSSSRARHMMAESEENYTIQKEASRILHSVLLTDSRLQIPDSVKAAASHTSFDNSALSAPFLPAPVKCTELSTALWALLATFGNAIASERYNLPNQKVVVNSDVASIFLISFWLMRVGGKPVSDPSLVKRYSIYDTTQQFTFWRRLVTNLYPTRDGWWFHLHGGLNSDRSLRMLGLPTHKNVADEMEAINGLSESVRQFDAEWLDIEANEYWRQAGGICLTPEEYRETEQGKAVANDGLYLLEEFPHEKLPPVPWPKVDTKTYRPLEGIKIVDLTRAIAGPTIAKLAALFGATVIRVSNVKLPDLGIVLMESNLGKRDTHLDLKTEEGRAALLHLIQDADVVLDGYRPGALEKLGFGPTYVHEIAKRRGKGIVYARENCYGWKGPWKHRSGWQQISDAVTGIAWLFARMWDSDEPTMPFLPNSDFQTGIVGCIAVMNALDKRAKKGGNYLVSMSLNQLNSFLISLGAQSPEVQQSLRKMWPKMRLRSYDDIHRQMRVLLSDLREKTPQLLNPKYFNTIKADLGVPDEEMVFVGPAATYETTKLGYDLGSCLRGTHEAKWPSQS
;
A
#
# COMPACT_ATOMS: atom_id res chain seq x y z
N MET A 1 -48.81 4.02 7.17
CA MET A 1 -49.46 2.97 7.98
C MET A 1 -48.51 2.58 9.09
N CYS A 2 -48.85 2.96 10.32
CA CYS A 2 -48.08 2.71 11.53
C CYS A 2 -48.15 1.24 11.93
N PHE A 3 -47.04 0.68 12.41
CA PHE A 3 -47.07 -0.36 13.44
C PHE A 3 -46.01 -0.03 14.50
N LYS A 4 -46.49 0.49 15.63
CA LYS A 4 -45.82 0.46 16.94
C LYS A 4 -46.25 -0.84 17.61
N ALA A 5 -45.32 -1.56 18.25
CA ALA A 5 -45.65 -2.58 19.23
C ALA A 5 -44.89 -2.29 20.52
N ASN A 6 -45.64 -1.84 21.53
CA ASN A 6 -45.26 -1.84 22.93
C ASN A 6 -45.45 -3.26 23.48
N ILE A 7 -44.50 -3.75 24.29
CA ILE A 7 -44.80 -4.73 25.33
C ILE A 7 -44.04 -4.30 26.60
N GLU A 8 -44.80 -3.82 27.59
CA GLU A 8 -44.38 -3.70 28.97
C GLU A 8 -44.63 -5.01 29.72
N GLY A 9 -43.70 -5.34 30.62
CA GLY A 9 -44.03 -5.79 31.98
C GLY A 9 -44.20 -7.30 32.21
N LYS A 10 -43.25 -7.88 32.95
CA LYS A 10 -43.54 -8.53 34.26
C LYS A 10 -42.26 -8.77 35.06
N ARG A 11 -42.18 -8.06 36.19
CA ARG A 11 -41.29 -8.34 37.32
C ARG A 11 -41.81 -9.57 38.07
N THR A 12 -40.90 -10.45 38.50
CA THR A 12 -41.10 -11.34 39.65
C THR A 12 -39.84 -11.32 40.50
N GLN A 13 -39.98 -10.77 41.71
CA GLN A 13 -39.04 -10.91 42.83
C GLN A 13 -39.58 -11.98 43.80
N SER A 14 -38.70 -12.86 44.27
CA SER A 14 -38.76 -13.51 45.60
C SER A 14 -37.34 -14.03 45.90
N ARG A 15 -36.58 -13.40 46.82
CA ARG A 15 -36.40 -13.74 48.26
C ARG A 15 -35.77 -15.14 48.48
N ILE A 16 -34.82 -15.44 49.36
CA ILE A 16 -33.98 -14.80 50.40
C ILE A 16 -33.00 -15.92 50.82
N ALA A 17 -31.73 -15.59 51.12
CA ALA A 17 -30.84 -16.22 52.13
C ALA A 17 -29.46 -15.53 51.93
N GLU A 18 -29.08 -14.50 52.69
CA GLU A 18 -28.53 -14.51 54.06
C GLU A 18 -27.36 -15.49 54.28
N GLY A 19 -26.20 -14.91 54.65
CA GLY A 19 -24.99 -15.62 55.04
C GLY A 19 -23.73 -14.75 54.93
N ASP A 20 -23.55 -13.85 55.90
CA ASP A 20 -22.32 -13.11 56.18
C ASP A 20 -21.09 -14.05 56.31
N ASP A 21 -19.90 -13.63 55.87
CA ASP A 21 -18.90 -13.10 56.80
C ASP A 21 -17.60 -12.65 56.11
N CYS A 22 -17.07 -11.56 56.65
CA CYS A 22 -15.86 -10.87 56.28
C CYS A 22 -14.67 -11.46 57.05
N LEU A 23 -13.59 -11.88 56.38
CA LEU A 23 -12.28 -12.03 57.02
C LEU A 23 -11.16 -11.74 56.01
N ALA A 24 -10.55 -10.57 56.19
CA ALA A 24 -9.22 -10.27 55.69
C ALA A 24 -8.16 -11.03 56.53
N THR A 25 -7.02 -11.34 55.89
CA THR A 25 -5.62 -11.13 56.37
C THR A 25 -4.69 -12.31 56.00
N GLN A 26 -3.78 -12.02 55.05
CA GLN A 26 -2.36 -12.42 54.97
C GLN A 26 -1.88 -13.86 54.67
N LEU A 27 -0.92 -13.87 53.72
CA LEU A 27 0.40 -14.53 53.71
C LEU A 27 0.62 -15.86 52.95
N VAL A 28 1.72 -15.80 52.17
CA VAL A 28 2.68 -16.82 51.74
C VAL A 28 2.68 -17.26 50.25
N GLN A 29 3.72 -16.74 49.59
CA GLN A 29 4.59 -17.24 48.51
C GLN A 29 4.36 -18.64 47.88
N ALA A 30 4.70 -18.65 46.59
CA ALA A 30 5.33 -19.74 45.81
C ALA A 30 4.43 -20.82 45.19
N SER A 31 4.33 -20.78 43.86
CA SER A 31 4.88 -21.84 43.01
C SER A 31 5.03 -21.38 41.57
N VAL A 32 6.30 -21.31 41.15
CA VAL A 32 6.75 -21.20 39.77
C VAL A 32 6.58 -22.60 39.17
N GLY A 33 5.77 -22.73 38.11
CA GLY A 33 5.65 -23.94 37.32
C GLY A 33 6.40 -23.76 35.99
N GLU A 34 7.58 -24.35 35.90
CA GLU A 34 8.38 -24.47 34.69
C GLU A 34 7.65 -25.32 33.64
N TYR A 35 7.49 -24.80 32.42
CA TYR A 35 7.29 -25.62 31.23
C TYR A 35 8.55 -25.55 30.37
N THR A 36 9.26 -26.68 30.34
CA THR A 36 10.42 -26.95 29.50
C THR A 36 10.02 -26.97 28.01
N SER A 37 10.44 -25.97 27.24
CA SER A 37 10.46 -26.03 25.78
C SER A 37 11.88 -26.32 25.29
N THR A 38 12.08 -27.52 24.75
CA THR A 38 13.35 -27.97 24.15
C THR A 38 13.66 -27.25 22.83
N SER A 39 14.86 -26.67 22.79
CA SER A 39 15.74 -26.45 21.63
C SER A 39 15.15 -25.88 20.32
N SER A 40 14.79 -24.59 20.33
CA SER A 40 14.87 -23.70 19.14
C SER A 40 14.95 -22.21 19.49
N SER A 41 14.77 -21.84 20.77
CA SER A 41 14.59 -20.44 21.20
C SER A 41 15.86 -19.65 21.55
N SER A 42 17.06 -20.26 21.58
CA SER A 42 18.31 -19.55 21.92
C SER A 42 18.89 -18.77 20.75
N ARG A 43 18.72 -19.25 19.51
CA ARG A 43 19.23 -18.56 18.30
C ARG A 43 18.39 -17.34 17.94
N ALA A 44 17.07 -17.40 18.17
CA ALA A 44 16.15 -16.28 17.95
C ALA A 44 16.35 -15.14 18.97
N ARG A 45 16.66 -15.46 20.23
CA ARG A 45 16.95 -14.46 21.26
C ARG A 45 18.32 -13.80 21.10
N HIS A 46 19.29 -14.46 20.45
CA HIS A 46 20.59 -13.87 20.13
C HIS A 46 20.59 -12.96 18.89
N MET A 47 19.55 -13.01 18.04
CA MET A 47 19.43 -12.13 16.87
C MET A 47 18.67 -10.81 17.14
N MET A 48 18.06 -10.65 18.32
CA MET A 48 17.32 -9.44 18.70
C MET A 48 18.11 -8.48 19.61
N ALA A 49 19.39 -8.75 19.85
CA ALA A 49 20.23 -7.97 20.76
C ALA A 49 21.60 -7.70 20.13
N GLU A 50 21.64 -7.13 18.92
CA GLU A 50 22.77 -6.24 18.60
C GLU A 50 22.57 -4.97 19.43
N SER A 51 23.58 -4.61 20.22
CA SER A 51 23.57 -3.46 21.15
C SER A 51 22.95 -2.20 20.52
N GLU A 52 21.95 -1.63 21.17
CA GLU A 52 21.22 -0.42 20.76
C GLU A 52 22.12 0.80 20.47
N GLU A 53 23.36 0.80 20.95
CA GLU A 53 24.40 1.81 20.69
C GLU A 53 24.85 1.90 19.22
N ASN A 54 24.45 0.96 18.35
CA ASN A 54 24.94 0.85 16.98
C ASN A 54 23.84 0.84 15.89
N TYR A 55 22.58 1.11 16.24
CA TYR A 55 21.45 1.09 15.29
C TYR A 55 21.57 2.19 14.23
N THR A 56 21.39 1.80 12.96
CA THR A 56 21.15 2.75 11.86
C THR A 56 20.10 2.20 10.92
N ILE A 57 19.42 3.10 10.21
CA ILE A 57 18.49 2.77 9.12
C ILE A 57 19.12 1.79 8.13
N GLN A 58 20.37 2.02 7.73
CA GLN A 58 21.08 1.21 6.73
C GLN A 58 21.40 -0.19 7.27
N LYS A 59 21.82 -0.31 8.53
CA LYS A 59 22.08 -1.62 9.15
C LYS A 59 20.80 -2.42 9.29
N GLU A 60 19.71 -1.80 9.72
CA GLU A 60 18.42 -2.47 9.85
C GLU A 60 17.84 -2.84 8.48
N ALA A 61 17.95 -1.98 7.48
CA ALA A 61 17.56 -2.30 6.10
C ALA A 61 18.39 -3.49 5.54
N SER A 62 19.68 -3.55 5.85
CA SER A 62 20.56 -4.67 5.50
C SER A 62 20.11 -5.97 6.19
N ARG A 63 19.79 -5.91 7.49
CA ARG A 63 19.26 -7.06 8.24
C ARG A 63 17.95 -7.55 7.64
N ILE A 64 17.01 -6.63 7.32
CA ILE A 64 15.73 -6.96 6.69
C ILE A 64 15.98 -7.61 5.33
N LEU A 65 16.86 -7.08 4.49
CA LEU A 65 17.20 -7.68 3.19
C LEU A 65 17.76 -9.10 3.35
N HIS A 66 18.86 -9.24 4.09
CA HIS A 66 19.64 -10.49 4.11
C HIS A 66 19.09 -11.56 5.04
N SER A 67 18.56 -11.17 6.20
CA SER A 67 18.13 -12.12 7.24
C SER A 67 16.62 -12.34 7.30
N VAL A 68 15.83 -11.56 6.55
CA VAL A 68 14.37 -11.70 6.52
C VAL A 68 13.91 -11.99 5.09
N LEU A 69 14.11 -11.06 4.16
CA LEU A 69 13.54 -11.15 2.81
C LEU A 69 14.19 -12.25 1.96
N LEU A 70 15.52 -12.29 1.87
CA LEU A 70 16.22 -13.29 1.03
C LEU A 70 16.14 -14.73 1.56
N THR A 71 15.83 -14.88 2.85
CA THR A 71 15.68 -16.17 3.53
C THR A 71 14.23 -16.66 3.59
N ASP A 72 13.25 -15.81 3.27
CA ASP A 72 11.84 -16.20 3.27
C ASP A 72 11.50 -17.07 2.06
N SER A 73 11.43 -18.39 2.30
CA SER A 73 11.09 -19.38 1.28
C SER A 73 9.74 -19.12 0.59
N ARG A 74 8.79 -18.44 1.26
CA ARG A 74 7.46 -18.14 0.70
C ARG A 74 7.54 -17.16 -0.46
N LEU A 75 8.55 -16.28 -0.48
CA LEU A 75 8.78 -15.34 -1.58
C LEU A 75 9.42 -16.01 -2.79
N GLN A 76 9.90 -17.26 -2.67
CA GLN A 76 10.48 -18.03 -3.78
C GLN A 76 11.57 -17.27 -4.55
N ILE A 77 12.44 -16.55 -3.83
CA ILE A 77 13.51 -15.73 -4.43
C ILE A 77 14.50 -16.62 -5.20
N PRO A 78 14.76 -16.37 -6.49
CA PRO A 78 15.72 -17.14 -7.29
C PRO A 78 17.16 -17.04 -6.74
N ASP A 79 17.94 -18.10 -6.94
CA ASP A 79 19.33 -18.13 -6.45
C ASP A 79 20.23 -17.10 -7.16
N SER A 80 19.92 -16.74 -8.41
CA SER A 80 20.60 -15.64 -9.12
C SER A 80 20.41 -14.29 -8.41
N VAL A 81 19.23 -14.04 -7.85
CA VAL A 81 18.93 -12.83 -7.07
C VAL A 81 19.65 -12.87 -5.72
N LYS A 82 19.65 -14.01 -5.03
CA LYS A 82 20.43 -14.17 -3.79
C LYS A 82 21.93 -13.95 -4.02
N ALA A 83 22.47 -14.44 -5.14
CA ALA A 83 23.86 -14.22 -5.52
C ALA A 83 24.14 -12.74 -5.86
N ALA A 84 23.22 -12.04 -6.53
CA ALA A 84 23.36 -10.62 -6.82
C ALA A 84 23.27 -9.72 -5.57
N ALA A 85 22.71 -10.21 -4.47
CA ALA A 85 22.52 -9.43 -3.25
C ALA A 85 23.84 -8.96 -2.62
N SER A 86 24.94 -9.71 -2.76
CA SER A 86 26.27 -9.29 -2.27
C SER A 86 26.81 -8.05 -2.98
N HIS A 87 26.22 -7.65 -4.11
CA HIS A 87 26.56 -6.44 -4.86
C HIS A 87 25.64 -5.27 -4.54
N THR A 88 24.66 -5.46 -3.65
CA THR A 88 23.71 -4.41 -3.24
C THR A 88 24.14 -3.85 -1.88
N SER A 89 24.44 -2.56 -1.83
CA SER A 89 24.86 -1.85 -0.62
C SER A 89 23.97 -0.64 -0.33
N PHE A 90 24.12 -0.05 0.85
CA PHE A 90 23.36 1.11 1.29
C PHE A 90 24.25 2.36 1.31
N ASP A 91 23.67 3.52 0.98
CA ASP A 91 24.36 4.80 0.98
C ASP A 91 24.58 5.29 2.42
N ASN A 92 25.84 5.32 2.86
CA ASN A 92 26.22 5.79 4.20
C ASN A 92 26.23 7.32 4.35
N SER A 93 26.00 8.07 3.27
CA SER A 93 25.83 9.54 3.35
C SER A 93 24.40 9.96 3.66
N ALA A 94 23.44 9.05 3.53
CA ALA A 94 22.04 9.27 3.91
C ALA A 94 21.88 9.35 5.44
N LEU A 95 20.75 9.88 5.91
CA LEU A 95 20.45 9.96 7.34
C LEU A 95 20.50 8.55 7.97
N SER A 96 21.25 8.42 9.06
CA SER A 96 21.46 7.14 9.74
C SER A 96 20.45 6.88 10.85
N ALA A 97 20.01 7.91 11.57
CA ALA A 97 19.04 7.81 12.65
C ALA A 97 17.59 7.89 12.10
N PRO A 98 16.63 7.15 12.69
CA PRO A 98 15.21 7.32 12.39
C PRO A 98 14.75 8.77 12.56
N PHE A 99 14.00 9.26 11.57
CA PHE A 99 13.50 10.63 11.56
C PHE A 99 12.00 10.74 11.28
N LEU A 100 11.37 9.70 10.70
CA LEU A 100 9.92 9.70 10.49
C LEU A 100 9.19 9.54 11.83
N PRO A 101 8.13 10.32 12.12
CA PRO A 101 7.37 10.28 13.38
C PRO A 101 6.48 9.03 13.54
N ALA A 102 7.04 7.84 13.27
CA ALA A 102 6.33 6.56 13.24
C ALA A 102 6.90 5.57 14.26
N PRO A 103 6.06 4.75 14.91
CA PRO A 103 6.50 3.69 15.82
C PRO A 103 7.06 2.48 15.07
N VAL A 104 6.73 2.34 13.79
CA VAL A 104 7.11 1.22 12.94
C VAL A 104 8.22 1.63 11.97
N LYS A 105 8.97 0.64 11.50
CA LYS A 105 10.18 0.79 10.68
C LYS A 105 9.90 1.13 9.20
N CYS A 106 9.20 2.24 8.96
CA CYS A 106 8.76 2.64 7.61
C CYS A 106 9.93 2.83 6.64
N THR A 107 10.94 3.60 7.06
CA THR A 107 12.12 3.94 6.24
C THR A 107 12.98 2.71 6.00
N GLU A 108 13.21 1.91 7.03
CA GLU A 108 14.06 0.73 6.97
C GLU A 108 13.45 -0.33 6.06
N LEU A 109 12.14 -0.59 6.17
CA LEU A 109 11.46 -1.51 5.26
C LEU A 109 11.42 -0.98 3.83
N SER A 110 11.09 0.30 3.61
CA SER A 110 11.11 0.89 2.27
C SER A 110 12.49 0.75 1.62
N THR A 111 13.56 1.03 2.38
CA THR A 111 14.95 0.90 1.91
C THR A 111 15.29 -0.56 1.58
N ALA A 112 14.90 -1.52 2.42
CA ALA A 112 15.14 -2.93 2.18
C ALA A 112 14.35 -3.48 0.97
N LEU A 113 13.12 -3.03 0.78
CA LEU A 113 12.30 -3.38 -0.39
C LEU A 113 12.89 -2.78 -1.68
N TRP A 114 13.34 -1.53 -1.66
CA TRP A 114 14.08 -0.95 -2.78
C TRP A 114 15.37 -1.71 -3.10
N ALA A 115 16.09 -2.17 -2.07
CA ALA A 115 17.26 -3.01 -2.24
C ALA A 115 16.91 -4.35 -2.90
N LEU A 116 15.87 -5.05 -2.42
CA LEU A 116 15.43 -6.30 -3.03
C LEU A 116 14.97 -6.10 -4.48
N LEU A 117 14.17 -5.06 -4.75
CA LEU A 117 13.74 -4.70 -6.10
C LEU A 117 14.96 -4.44 -7.01
N ALA A 118 15.96 -3.72 -6.50
CA ALA A 118 17.14 -3.43 -7.26
C ALA A 118 18.02 -4.67 -7.50
N THR A 119 18.10 -5.58 -6.52
CA THR A 119 18.79 -6.87 -6.66
C THR A 119 18.12 -7.76 -7.72
N PHE A 120 16.78 -7.80 -7.79
CA PHE A 120 16.07 -8.46 -8.90
C PHE A 120 16.43 -7.83 -10.24
N GLY A 121 16.42 -6.50 -10.32
CA GLY A 121 16.82 -5.79 -11.53
C GLY A 121 18.25 -6.11 -11.96
N ASN A 122 19.18 -6.25 -11.01
CA ASN A 122 20.58 -6.60 -11.28
C ASN A 122 20.72 -8.01 -11.86
N ALA A 123 20.07 -8.99 -11.23
CA ALA A 123 20.10 -10.38 -11.69
C ALA A 123 19.48 -10.54 -13.09
N ILE A 124 18.35 -9.87 -13.35
CA ILE A 124 17.71 -9.88 -14.67
C ILE A 124 18.60 -9.19 -15.70
N ALA A 125 19.17 -8.02 -15.40
CA ALA A 125 20.06 -7.32 -16.33
C ALA A 125 21.33 -8.12 -16.63
N SER A 126 21.90 -8.80 -15.63
CA SER A 126 23.06 -9.69 -15.78
C SER A 126 22.77 -10.80 -16.79
N GLU A 127 21.64 -11.50 -16.63
CA GLU A 127 21.23 -12.58 -17.52
C GLU A 127 20.85 -12.08 -18.92
N ARG A 128 20.08 -10.99 -19.01
CA ARG A 128 19.56 -10.46 -20.30
C ARG A 128 20.64 -9.86 -21.17
N TYR A 129 21.59 -9.16 -20.57
CA TYR A 129 22.56 -8.32 -21.29
C TYR A 129 23.99 -8.83 -21.17
N ASN A 130 24.19 -10.02 -20.59
CA ASN A 130 25.51 -10.61 -20.33
C ASN A 130 26.43 -9.65 -19.56
N LEU A 131 25.86 -8.99 -18.55
CA LEU A 131 26.59 -8.08 -17.65
C LEU A 131 27.03 -8.84 -16.40
N PRO A 132 28.17 -8.51 -15.79
CA PRO A 132 28.44 -8.98 -14.43
C PRO A 132 27.38 -8.42 -13.46
N ASN A 133 27.18 -9.08 -12.32
CA ASN A 133 26.41 -8.49 -11.23
C ASN A 133 27.06 -7.15 -10.84
N GLN A 134 26.32 -6.08 -11.06
CA GLN A 134 26.81 -4.70 -10.97
C GLN A 134 26.78 -4.24 -9.53
N LYS A 135 27.63 -3.27 -9.18
CA LYS A 135 27.44 -2.57 -7.90
C LYS A 135 26.11 -1.81 -7.92
N VAL A 136 25.30 -2.02 -6.89
CA VAL A 136 24.03 -1.33 -6.64
C VAL A 136 24.13 -0.59 -5.32
N VAL A 137 23.73 0.68 -5.29
CA VAL A 137 23.68 1.50 -4.07
C VAL A 137 22.27 2.00 -3.86
N VAL A 138 21.69 1.73 -2.68
CA VAL A 138 20.36 2.22 -2.29
C VAL A 138 20.47 3.34 -1.27
N ASN A 139 19.84 4.47 -1.58
CA ASN A 139 19.80 5.64 -0.71
C ASN A 139 18.49 5.65 0.11
N SER A 140 18.63 5.60 1.44
CA SER A 140 17.50 5.56 2.37
C SER A 140 16.73 6.87 2.49
N ASP A 141 17.36 8.01 2.22
CA ASP A 141 16.68 9.32 2.18
C ASP A 141 15.68 9.33 1.02
N VAL A 142 16.12 8.93 -0.18
CA VAL A 142 15.28 8.81 -1.38
C VAL A 142 14.18 7.77 -1.17
N ALA A 143 14.50 6.61 -0.60
CA ALA A 143 13.52 5.56 -0.27
C ALA A 143 12.46 6.05 0.74
N SER A 144 12.79 7.02 1.60
CA SER A 144 11.85 7.62 2.55
C SER A 144 10.95 8.65 1.90
N ILE A 145 11.51 9.60 1.14
CA ILE A 145 10.70 10.62 0.47
C ILE A 145 9.87 10.05 -0.69
N PHE A 146 10.22 8.86 -1.19
CA PHE A 146 9.38 8.09 -2.10
C PHE A 146 7.98 7.82 -1.50
N LEU A 147 7.87 7.62 -0.19
CA LEU A 147 6.59 7.36 0.49
C LEU A 147 5.66 8.59 0.55
N ILE A 148 6.15 9.75 0.13
CA ILE A 148 5.39 11.02 0.09
C ILE A 148 5.59 11.75 -1.25
N SER A 149 6.02 11.04 -2.28
CA SER A 149 6.60 11.63 -3.49
C SER A 149 5.64 12.53 -4.27
N PHE A 150 4.34 12.20 -4.31
CA PHE A 150 3.35 13.05 -5.00
C PHE A 150 3.15 14.42 -4.34
N TRP A 151 3.41 14.58 -3.03
CA TRP A 151 3.39 15.91 -2.38
C TRP A 151 4.65 16.73 -2.68
N LEU A 152 5.76 16.08 -3.03
CA LEU A 152 7.03 16.73 -3.33
C LEU A 152 7.15 17.10 -4.82
N MET A 153 6.27 16.57 -5.66
CA MET A 153 6.22 16.84 -7.09
C MET A 153 6.00 18.33 -7.38
N ARG A 154 6.65 18.81 -8.44
CA ARG A 154 6.40 20.14 -9.01
C ARG A 154 6.12 20.06 -10.50
N VAL A 155 5.25 20.94 -11.01
CA VAL A 155 4.96 21.07 -12.44
C VAL A 155 5.07 22.54 -12.81
N GLY A 156 5.91 22.87 -13.81
CA GLY A 156 6.22 24.26 -14.17
C GLY A 156 6.78 25.07 -12.98
N GLY A 157 7.58 24.43 -12.11
CA GLY A 157 8.13 25.01 -10.89
C GLY A 157 7.15 25.11 -9.71
N LYS A 158 5.86 24.85 -9.90
CA LYS A 158 4.81 25.02 -8.89
C LYS A 158 4.54 23.71 -8.12
N PRO A 159 4.27 23.76 -6.80
CA PRO A 159 3.87 22.57 -6.05
C PRO A 159 2.47 22.11 -6.46
N VAL A 160 2.16 20.82 -6.30
CA VAL A 160 0.84 20.24 -6.64
C VAL A 160 -0.37 20.89 -5.95
N SER A 161 -0.14 21.60 -4.86
CA SER A 161 -1.15 22.37 -4.13
C SER A 161 -1.43 23.75 -4.73
N ASP A 162 -0.67 24.19 -5.73
CA ASP A 162 -0.88 25.47 -6.40
C ASP A 162 -2.27 25.50 -7.08
N PRO A 163 -3.08 26.56 -6.89
CA PRO A 163 -4.44 26.64 -7.44
C PRO A 163 -4.52 26.38 -8.95
N SER A 164 -3.49 26.77 -9.71
CA SER A 164 -3.44 26.55 -11.15
C SER A 164 -3.29 25.09 -11.55
N LEU A 165 -2.65 24.26 -10.70
CA LEU A 165 -2.57 22.80 -10.86
C LEU A 165 -3.81 22.11 -10.29
N VAL A 166 -4.31 22.55 -9.13
CA VAL A 166 -5.55 22.03 -8.51
C VAL A 166 -6.72 22.07 -9.50
N LYS A 167 -6.85 23.16 -10.26
CA LYS A 167 -7.90 23.29 -11.29
C LYS A 167 -7.81 22.20 -12.37
N ARG A 168 -6.62 21.68 -12.68
CA ARG A 168 -6.42 20.67 -13.73
C ARG A 168 -6.86 19.28 -13.29
N TYR A 169 -6.60 18.90 -12.05
CA TYR A 169 -6.91 17.55 -11.56
C TYR A 169 -8.18 17.44 -10.72
N SER A 170 -8.75 18.56 -10.25
CA SER A 170 -10.03 18.57 -9.51
C SER A 170 -11.21 18.06 -10.34
N ILE A 171 -11.11 18.11 -11.68
CA ILE A 171 -12.11 17.52 -12.59
C ILE A 171 -12.28 16.01 -12.38
N TYR A 172 -11.31 15.34 -11.76
CA TYR A 172 -11.38 13.91 -11.47
C TYR A 172 -12.20 13.60 -10.21
N ASP A 173 -12.46 14.58 -9.34
CA ASP A 173 -13.38 14.45 -8.21
C ASP A 173 -14.83 14.74 -8.65
N THR A 174 -15.39 13.81 -9.42
CA THR A 174 -16.77 13.92 -9.92
C THR A 174 -17.83 13.75 -8.82
N THR A 175 -17.42 13.46 -7.58
CA THR A 175 -18.33 13.20 -6.46
C THR A 175 -18.19 14.21 -5.33
N GLN A 176 -17.37 15.24 -5.50
CA GLN A 176 -17.09 16.27 -4.49
C GLN A 176 -16.61 15.66 -3.16
N GLN A 177 -15.84 14.58 -3.23
CA GLN A 177 -15.34 13.83 -2.08
C GLN A 177 -14.42 14.68 -1.20
N PHE A 178 -13.77 15.73 -1.74
CA PHE A 178 -12.87 16.58 -0.96
C PHE A 178 -13.55 17.74 -0.21
N THR A 179 -14.88 17.88 -0.27
CA THR A 179 -15.61 18.80 0.65
C THR A 179 -15.42 18.36 2.11
N PHE A 180 -15.45 19.28 3.06
CA PHE A 180 -15.26 18.94 4.49
C PHE A 180 -16.19 17.81 4.94
N TRP A 181 -17.48 17.92 4.66
CA TRP A 181 -18.47 16.90 5.01
C TRP A 181 -18.15 15.51 4.43
N ARG A 182 -17.79 15.43 3.14
CA ARG A 182 -17.63 14.14 2.46
C ARG A 182 -16.25 13.53 2.66
N ARG A 183 -15.20 14.35 2.82
CA ARG A 183 -13.84 13.90 3.07
C ARG A 183 -13.74 13.27 4.45
N LEU A 184 -14.32 13.91 5.46
CA LEU A 184 -14.23 13.50 6.86
C LEU A 184 -15.06 12.24 7.16
N VAL A 185 -15.89 11.75 6.22
CA VAL A 185 -16.44 10.39 6.30
C VAL A 185 -15.31 9.35 6.39
N THR A 186 -14.15 9.60 5.78
CA THR A 186 -12.96 8.75 5.92
C THR A 186 -12.21 9.11 7.20
N ASN A 187 -12.57 8.49 8.33
CA ASN A 187 -11.95 8.78 9.63
C ASN A 187 -12.26 7.72 10.70
N LEU A 188 -11.55 7.80 11.84
CA LEU A 188 -11.86 7.02 13.05
C LEU A 188 -12.87 7.75 13.93
N TYR A 189 -13.98 7.07 14.19
CA TYR A 189 -15.02 7.55 15.08
C TYR A 189 -15.32 6.50 16.17
N PRO A 190 -15.60 6.94 17.40
CA PRO A 190 -15.95 6.05 18.50
C PRO A 190 -17.39 5.54 18.33
N THR A 191 -17.60 4.30 18.71
CA THR A 191 -18.89 3.60 18.60
C THR A 191 -19.62 3.58 19.95
N ARG A 192 -20.87 3.13 19.96
CA ARG A 192 -21.73 3.08 21.15
C ARG A 192 -21.17 2.19 22.26
N ASP A 193 -20.55 1.09 21.86
CA ASP A 193 -19.99 0.03 22.69
C ASP A 193 -18.53 0.29 23.14
N GLY A 194 -18.03 1.51 22.94
CA GLY A 194 -16.69 1.93 23.41
C GLY A 194 -15.53 1.51 22.50
N TRP A 195 -15.83 0.88 21.38
CA TRP A 195 -14.86 0.59 20.32
C TRP A 195 -14.64 1.81 19.41
N TRP A 196 -13.73 1.64 18.45
CA TRP A 196 -13.47 2.60 17.39
C TRP A 196 -13.70 1.96 16.03
N PHE A 197 -14.39 2.68 15.15
CA PHE A 197 -14.66 2.23 13.80
C PHE A 197 -14.05 3.21 12.80
N HIS A 198 -13.26 2.69 11.87
CA HIS A 198 -12.78 3.46 10.74
C HIS A 198 -13.85 3.46 9.65
N LEU A 199 -14.60 4.55 9.54
CA LEU A 199 -15.50 4.76 8.41
C LEU A 199 -14.67 5.17 7.19
N HIS A 200 -15.06 4.73 5.98
CA HIS A 200 -14.34 5.14 4.77
C HIS A 200 -15.33 5.58 3.68
N GLY A 201 -15.15 6.78 3.14
CA GLY A 201 -15.98 7.34 2.07
C GLY A 201 -15.61 6.81 0.67
N GLY A 202 -14.39 6.28 0.51
CA GLY A 202 -13.88 5.86 -0.79
C GLY A 202 -13.76 7.07 -1.71
N LEU A 203 -13.97 6.86 -3.02
CA LEU A 203 -14.08 7.97 -3.99
C LEU A 203 -15.53 8.45 -4.17
N ASN A 204 -16.44 8.02 -3.30
CA ASN A 204 -17.83 8.47 -3.26
C ASN A 204 -18.46 8.12 -1.89
N SER A 205 -18.56 9.12 -1.02
CA SER A 205 -19.05 8.94 0.36
C SER A 205 -20.56 8.71 0.48
N ASP A 206 -21.32 8.69 -0.63
CA ASP A 206 -22.77 8.52 -0.63
C ASP A 206 -23.25 7.29 0.14
N ARG A 207 -22.55 6.16 -0.03
CA ARG A 207 -22.96 4.90 0.60
C ARG A 207 -22.80 4.96 2.12
N SER A 208 -21.65 5.44 2.58
CA SER A 208 -21.38 5.61 4.02
C SER A 208 -22.36 6.60 4.66
N LEU A 209 -22.65 7.72 3.98
CA LEU A 209 -23.59 8.72 4.49
C LEU A 209 -25.03 8.17 4.55
N ARG A 210 -25.49 7.48 3.50
CA ARG A 210 -26.83 6.86 3.48
C ARG A 210 -26.96 5.74 4.51
N MET A 211 -25.91 4.93 4.72
CA MET A 211 -25.86 3.92 5.77
C MET A 211 -26.13 4.52 7.15
N LEU A 212 -25.55 5.69 7.41
CA LEU A 212 -25.71 6.43 8.67
C LEU A 212 -27.00 7.27 8.73
N GLY A 213 -27.85 7.25 7.69
CA GLY A 213 -29.04 8.10 7.62
C GLY A 213 -28.75 9.59 7.44
N LEU A 214 -27.54 9.93 6.98
CA LEU A 214 -27.05 11.29 6.84
C LEU A 214 -27.23 11.83 5.40
N PRO A 215 -27.36 13.16 5.22
CA PRO A 215 -27.43 13.76 3.89
C PRO A 215 -26.12 13.55 3.12
N THR A 216 -26.21 13.19 1.83
CA THR A 216 -25.02 12.96 0.99
C THR A 216 -24.26 14.26 0.70
N HIS A 217 -24.93 15.41 0.80
CA HIS A 217 -24.32 16.73 0.71
C HIS A 217 -24.79 17.59 1.86
N LYS A 218 -23.84 18.25 2.54
CA LYS A 218 -24.07 19.22 3.59
C LYS A 218 -23.00 20.29 3.50
N ASN A 219 -23.41 21.55 3.45
CA ASN A 219 -22.49 22.66 3.62
C ASN A 219 -22.27 22.83 5.12
N VAL A 220 -21.02 22.69 5.53
CA VAL A 220 -20.58 22.89 6.92
C VAL A 220 -19.66 24.11 6.96
N ALA A 221 -19.70 24.86 8.06
CA ALA A 221 -18.89 26.07 8.21
C ALA A 221 -17.39 25.75 8.35
N ASP A 222 -17.06 24.66 9.05
CA ASP A 222 -15.69 24.21 9.27
C ASP A 222 -15.59 22.67 9.40
N GLU A 223 -14.36 22.17 9.55
CA GLU A 223 -14.06 20.75 9.70
C GLU A 223 -14.65 20.14 10.99
N MET A 224 -14.69 20.90 12.09
CA MET A 224 -15.15 20.39 13.38
C MET A 224 -16.66 20.17 13.41
N GLU A 225 -17.44 20.99 12.72
CA GLU A 225 -18.87 20.75 12.53
C GLU A 225 -19.13 19.40 11.83
N ALA A 226 -18.35 19.08 10.80
CA ALA A 226 -18.44 17.79 10.12
C ALA A 226 -18.00 16.64 11.03
N ILE A 227 -16.86 16.78 11.73
CA ILE A 227 -16.34 15.75 12.66
C ILE A 227 -17.36 15.45 13.76
N ASN A 228 -17.93 16.48 14.38
CA ASN A 228 -18.90 16.31 15.47
C ASN A 228 -20.17 15.63 14.97
N GLY A 229 -20.72 16.06 13.84
CA GLY A 229 -21.94 15.46 13.27
C GLY A 229 -21.74 14.00 12.84
N LEU A 230 -20.60 13.66 12.26
CA LEU A 230 -20.26 12.28 11.90
C LEU A 230 -20.03 11.42 13.16
N SER A 231 -19.30 11.94 14.14
CA SER A 231 -19.04 11.27 15.42
C SER A 231 -20.34 10.98 16.19
N GLU A 232 -21.24 11.97 16.29
CA GLU A 232 -22.55 11.81 16.92
C GLU A 232 -23.37 10.69 16.26
N SER A 233 -23.35 10.61 14.93
CA SER A 233 -24.05 9.56 14.18
C SER A 233 -23.43 8.19 14.38
N VAL A 234 -22.10 8.05 14.28
CA VAL A 234 -21.41 6.76 14.47
C VAL A 234 -21.60 6.21 15.88
N ARG A 235 -21.62 7.07 16.91
CA ARG A 235 -21.87 6.71 18.32
C ARG A 235 -23.24 6.10 18.59
N GLN A 236 -24.16 6.08 17.63
CA GLN A 236 -25.47 5.43 17.78
C GLN A 236 -25.42 3.92 17.55
N PHE A 237 -24.34 3.42 16.94
CA PHE A 237 -24.19 2.04 16.49
C PHE A 237 -23.04 1.33 17.20
N ASP A 238 -23.17 0.01 17.37
CA ASP A 238 -22.08 -0.85 17.85
C ASP A 238 -21.10 -1.14 16.71
N ALA A 239 -19.85 -1.45 17.04
CA ALA A 239 -18.80 -1.62 16.04
C ALA A 239 -19.06 -2.81 15.10
N GLU A 240 -19.61 -3.92 15.63
CA GLU A 240 -19.97 -5.09 14.82
C GLU A 240 -21.09 -4.78 13.82
N TRP A 241 -22.10 -4.00 14.24
CA TRP A 241 -23.17 -3.55 13.34
C TRP A 241 -22.60 -2.73 12.18
N LEU A 242 -21.72 -1.77 12.49
CA LEU A 242 -21.07 -0.94 11.47
C LEU A 242 -20.21 -1.79 10.51
N ASP A 243 -19.49 -2.78 11.03
CA ASP A 243 -18.66 -3.67 10.21
C ASP A 243 -19.51 -4.46 9.20
N ILE A 244 -20.59 -5.09 9.67
CA ILE A 244 -21.50 -5.89 8.85
C ILE A 244 -22.22 -5.02 7.82
N GLU A 245 -22.82 -3.91 8.25
CA GLU A 245 -23.59 -3.04 7.37
C GLU A 245 -22.72 -2.40 6.30
N ALA A 246 -21.56 -1.84 6.68
CA ALA A 246 -20.66 -1.22 5.73
C ALA A 246 -20.16 -2.23 4.70
N ASN A 247 -19.62 -3.37 5.17
CA ASN A 247 -18.91 -4.30 4.29
C ASN A 247 -19.84 -5.23 3.50
N GLU A 248 -20.89 -5.78 4.12
CA GLU A 248 -21.70 -6.83 3.51
C GLU A 248 -22.90 -6.28 2.75
N TYR A 249 -23.64 -5.32 3.33
CA TYR A 249 -24.82 -4.73 2.70
C TYR A 249 -24.46 -3.57 1.77
N TRP A 250 -23.84 -2.51 2.31
CA TRP A 250 -23.48 -1.32 1.53
C TRP A 250 -22.28 -1.53 0.61
N ARG A 251 -21.49 -2.58 0.85
CA ARG A 251 -20.25 -2.88 0.13
C ARG A 251 -19.38 -1.64 0.04
N GLN A 252 -19.19 -0.98 1.18
CA GLN A 252 -18.40 0.21 1.38
C GLN A 252 -17.32 -0.12 2.40
N ALA A 253 -16.12 0.41 2.18
CA ALA A 253 -15.01 0.10 3.05
C ALA A 253 -15.27 0.66 4.47
N GLY A 254 -14.96 -0.15 5.47
CA GLY A 254 -15.04 0.18 6.89
C GLY A 254 -14.40 -0.95 7.69
N GLY A 255 -13.96 -0.67 8.91
CA GLY A 255 -13.39 -1.70 9.76
C GLY A 255 -13.25 -1.26 11.21
N ILE A 256 -13.41 -2.22 12.12
CA ILE A 256 -13.15 -2.04 13.55
C ILE A 256 -11.64 -1.80 13.72
N CYS A 257 -11.28 -0.80 14.53
CA CYS A 257 -9.88 -0.50 14.83
C CYS A 257 -9.38 -1.45 15.93
N LEU A 258 -8.59 -2.44 15.53
CA LEU A 258 -8.10 -3.52 16.39
C LEU A 258 -6.65 -3.29 16.76
N THR A 259 -6.20 -3.78 17.91
CA THR A 259 -4.76 -3.93 18.21
C THR A 259 -4.14 -5.05 17.36
N PRO A 260 -2.80 -5.08 17.22
CA PRO A 260 -2.13 -6.19 16.51
C PRO A 260 -2.47 -7.57 17.09
N GLU A 261 -2.63 -7.66 18.41
CA GLU A 261 -3.01 -8.88 19.12
C GLU A 261 -4.43 -9.32 18.75
N GLU A 262 -5.41 -8.40 18.82
CA GLU A 262 -6.80 -8.68 18.44
C GLU A 262 -6.93 -9.07 16.97
N TYR A 263 -6.20 -8.39 16.07
CA TYR A 263 -6.19 -8.74 14.65
C TYR A 263 -5.75 -10.18 14.40
N ARG A 264 -4.66 -10.62 15.06
CA ARG A 264 -4.14 -12.00 14.93
C ARG A 264 -5.15 -13.04 15.40
N GLU A 265 -6.03 -12.69 16.34
CA GLU A 265 -7.07 -13.59 16.83
C GLU A 265 -8.33 -13.63 15.96
N THR A 266 -8.51 -12.68 15.04
CA THR A 266 -9.62 -12.74 14.07
C THR A 266 -9.46 -13.91 13.10
N GLU A 267 -10.58 -14.40 12.58
CA GLU A 267 -10.60 -15.42 11.51
C GLU A 267 -9.84 -14.94 10.25
N GLN A 268 -9.89 -13.63 9.96
CA GLN A 268 -9.11 -13.08 8.84
C GLN A 268 -7.61 -13.12 9.14
N GLY A 269 -7.17 -12.63 10.30
CA GLY A 269 -5.78 -12.63 10.70
C GLY A 269 -5.18 -14.04 10.68
N LYS A 270 -5.91 -15.03 11.22
CA LYS A 270 -5.53 -16.45 11.18
C LYS A 270 -5.43 -16.98 9.75
N ALA A 271 -6.37 -16.63 8.87
CA ALA A 271 -6.40 -17.14 7.50
C ALA A 271 -5.21 -16.68 6.64
N VAL A 272 -4.64 -15.51 6.92
CA VAL A 272 -3.50 -14.94 6.18
C VAL A 272 -2.18 -14.95 6.96
N ALA A 273 -2.17 -15.44 8.20
CA ALA A 273 -1.00 -15.39 9.11
C ALA A 273 0.29 -15.98 8.51
N ASN A 274 0.15 -17.02 7.68
CA ASN A 274 1.27 -17.72 7.07
C ASN A 274 1.63 -17.22 5.66
N ASP A 275 0.86 -16.28 5.10
CA ASP A 275 1.16 -15.73 3.78
C ASP A 275 2.44 -14.88 3.81
N GLY A 276 3.20 -14.92 2.71
CA GLY A 276 4.32 -13.99 2.51
C GLY A 276 3.84 -12.58 2.14
N LEU A 277 4.79 -11.67 1.89
CA LEU A 277 4.49 -10.33 1.35
C LEU A 277 3.72 -10.38 0.02
N TYR A 278 3.91 -11.46 -0.74
CA TYR A 278 3.08 -11.81 -1.89
C TYR A 278 2.95 -13.33 -2.01
N LEU A 279 1.90 -13.75 -2.70
CA LEU A 279 1.70 -15.11 -3.18
C LEU A 279 2.06 -15.17 -4.66
N LEU A 280 2.79 -16.20 -5.06
CA LEU A 280 3.21 -16.44 -6.44
C LEU A 280 2.86 -17.89 -6.81
N GLU A 281 1.85 -18.03 -7.65
CA GLU A 281 1.27 -19.31 -8.04
C GLU A 281 1.40 -19.49 -9.55
N GLU A 282 1.80 -20.68 -10.00
CA GLU A 282 1.69 -21.09 -11.40
C GLU A 282 0.27 -21.62 -11.63
N PHE A 283 -0.34 -21.30 -12.78
CA PHE A 283 -1.65 -21.86 -13.09
C PHE A 283 -1.56 -23.39 -13.26
N PRO A 284 -2.44 -24.18 -12.61
CA PRO A 284 -2.35 -25.64 -12.63
C PRO A 284 -2.42 -26.25 -14.04
N HIS A 285 -1.73 -27.38 -14.24
CA HIS A 285 -1.80 -28.24 -15.43
C HIS A 285 -1.37 -27.58 -16.75
N GLU A 286 -0.46 -26.61 -16.68
CA GLU A 286 -0.01 -25.85 -17.85
C GLU A 286 1.27 -26.41 -18.48
N LYS A 287 1.38 -26.26 -19.82
CA LYS A 287 2.59 -26.55 -20.60
C LYS A 287 2.83 -25.49 -21.67
N LEU A 288 2.70 -24.21 -21.34
CA LEU A 288 3.16 -23.15 -22.25
C LEU A 288 4.68 -23.09 -22.24
N PRO A 289 5.34 -22.91 -23.40
CA PRO A 289 6.79 -22.87 -23.48
C PRO A 289 7.35 -21.66 -22.71
N PRO A 290 8.63 -21.73 -22.27
CA PRO A 290 9.36 -20.57 -21.78
C PRO A 290 9.25 -19.37 -22.72
N VAL A 291 9.00 -18.19 -22.16
CA VAL A 291 8.89 -16.93 -22.91
C VAL A 291 10.14 -16.10 -22.68
N PRO A 292 11.16 -16.17 -23.56
CA PRO A 292 12.41 -15.47 -23.35
C PRO A 292 12.18 -13.97 -23.21
N TRP A 293 13.08 -13.31 -22.48
CA TRP A 293 13.07 -11.87 -22.39
C TRP A 293 13.14 -11.23 -23.79
N PRO A 294 12.39 -10.13 -24.04
CA PRO A 294 12.46 -9.43 -25.31
C PRO A 294 13.90 -9.00 -25.66
N LYS A 295 14.31 -9.19 -26.91
CA LYS A 295 15.57 -8.66 -27.41
C LYS A 295 15.39 -7.17 -27.68
N VAL A 296 16.25 -6.34 -27.09
CA VAL A 296 16.22 -4.89 -27.25
C VAL A 296 17.65 -4.41 -27.47
N ASP A 297 17.86 -3.55 -28.47
CA ASP A 297 19.11 -2.81 -28.61
C ASP A 297 19.04 -1.60 -27.67
N THR A 298 19.74 -1.68 -26.54
CA THR A 298 19.62 -0.68 -25.47
C THR A 298 20.96 -0.19 -24.98
N LYS A 299 21.01 1.11 -24.68
CA LYS A 299 22.14 1.76 -23.99
C LYS A 299 21.86 1.95 -22.49
N THR A 300 20.67 1.58 -22.02
CA THR A 300 20.22 1.77 -20.63
C THR A 300 20.27 0.49 -19.81
N TYR A 301 20.23 -0.68 -20.47
CA TYR A 301 20.28 -2.01 -19.84
C TYR A 301 19.18 -2.23 -18.79
N ARG A 302 18.02 -1.57 -18.97
CA ARG A 302 16.91 -1.62 -18.03
C ARG A 302 16.25 -3.01 -18.03
N PRO A 303 16.07 -3.67 -16.87
CA PRO A 303 15.73 -5.09 -16.81
C PRO A 303 14.31 -5.45 -17.26
N LEU A 304 13.39 -4.49 -17.41
CA LEU A 304 12.03 -4.71 -17.93
C LEU A 304 11.84 -4.10 -19.32
N GLU A 305 12.91 -3.70 -20.00
CA GLU A 305 12.81 -3.14 -21.35
C GLU A 305 12.15 -4.13 -22.31
N GLY A 306 11.18 -3.65 -23.09
CA GLY A 306 10.36 -4.46 -24.00
C GLY A 306 9.19 -5.23 -23.35
N ILE A 307 9.07 -5.26 -22.02
CA ILE A 307 7.93 -5.86 -21.32
C ILE A 307 6.71 -4.94 -21.45
N LYS A 308 5.56 -5.50 -21.84
CA LYS A 308 4.29 -4.77 -22.01
C LYS A 308 3.35 -5.01 -20.84
N ILE A 309 2.88 -3.95 -20.18
CA ILE A 309 2.00 -4.04 -19.01
C ILE A 309 0.69 -3.30 -19.25
N VAL A 310 -0.43 -4.00 -19.07
CA VAL A 310 -1.77 -3.39 -18.98
C VAL A 310 -2.07 -3.09 -17.52
N ASP A 311 -2.19 -1.81 -17.19
CA ASP A 311 -2.42 -1.31 -15.85
C ASP A 311 -3.91 -0.97 -15.65
N LEU A 312 -4.65 -1.85 -14.96
CA LEU A 312 -6.05 -1.67 -14.55
C LEU A 312 -6.13 -1.31 -13.06
N THR A 313 -5.24 -0.43 -12.59
CA THR A 313 -5.17 -0.02 -11.18
C THR A 313 -5.51 1.46 -10.97
N ARG A 314 -5.88 1.81 -9.73
CA ARG A 314 -6.28 3.16 -9.29
C ARG A 314 -5.73 3.45 -7.90
N ALA A 315 -5.81 4.71 -7.46
CA ALA A 315 -5.22 5.19 -6.20
C ALA A 315 -3.68 5.08 -6.17
N ILE A 316 -3.09 4.34 -5.21
CA ILE A 316 -1.63 4.41 -4.94
C ILE A 316 -0.94 3.05 -5.09
N ALA A 317 -1.39 1.98 -4.40
CA ALA A 317 -0.66 0.70 -4.33
C ALA A 317 -0.43 0.05 -5.70
N GLY A 318 -1.51 -0.31 -6.40
CA GLY A 318 -1.45 -0.86 -7.75
C GLY A 318 -0.72 0.07 -8.75
N PRO A 319 -1.02 1.39 -8.80
CA PRO A 319 -0.34 2.29 -9.72
C PRO A 319 1.17 2.40 -9.45
N THR A 320 1.60 2.24 -8.20
CA THR A 320 3.02 2.22 -7.85
C THR A 320 3.74 1.02 -8.47
N ILE A 321 3.11 -0.16 -8.57
CA ILE A 321 3.68 -1.34 -9.25
C ILE A 321 4.04 -0.99 -10.70
N ALA A 322 3.08 -0.44 -11.43
CA ALA A 322 3.24 -0.07 -12.82
C ALA A 322 4.23 1.09 -13.01
N LYS A 323 4.23 2.08 -12.11
CA LYS A 323 5.20 3.19 -12.13
C LYS A 323 6.62 2.66 -11.97
N LEU A 324 6.86 1.79 -10.99
CA LEU A 324 8.17 1.17 -10.81
C LEU A 324 8.53 0.28 -12.00
N ALA A 325 7.60 -0.51 -12.55
CA ALA A 325 7.88 -1.29 -13.74
C ALA A 325 8.33 -0.41 -14.93
N ALA A 326 7.70 0.75 -15.13
CA ALA A 326 8.11 1.73 -16.15
C ALA A 326 9.49 2.33 -15.88
N LEU A 327 9.82 2.65 -14.62
CA LEU A 327 11.15 3.09 -14.20
C LEU A 327 12.24 2.08 -14.56
N PHE A 328 11.89 0.79 -14.50
CA PHE A 328 12.72 -0.35 -14.88
C PHE A 328 12.61 -0.73 -16.36
N GLY A 329 11.93 0.06 -17.19
CA GLY A 329 11.91 -0.05 -18.66
C GLY A 329 10.65 -0.66 -19.28
N ALA A 330 9.66 -1.07 -18.50
CA ALA A 330 8.43 -1.62 -19.06
C ALA A 330 7.63 -0.54 -19.82
N THR A 331 7.01 -0.93 -20.93
CA THR A 331 5.99 -0.11 -21.59
C THR A 331 4.64 -0.35 -20.90
N VAL A 332 4.11 0.69 -20.27
CA VAL A 332 2.86 0.60 -19.50
C VAL A 332 1.74 1.36 -20.18
N ILE A 333 0.62 0.69 -20.41
CA ILE A 333 -0.66 1.31 -20.79
C ILE A 333 -1.63 1.20 -19.62
N ARG A 334 -1.94 2.34 -19.02
CA ARG A 334 -3.00 2.46 -18.03
C ARG A 334 -4.34 2.60 -18.71
N VAL A 335 -5.30 1.79 -18.31
CA VAL A 335 -6.68 1.84 -18.80
C VAL A 335 -7.54 2.58 -17.79
N SER A 336 -7.99 3.79 -18.15
CA SER A 336 -8.81 4.65 -17.32
C SER A 336 -10.24 4.78 -17.88
N ASN A 337 -11.20 5.14 -17.03
CA ASN A 337 -12.59 5.41 -17.46
C ASN A 337 -13.05 6.78 -16.96
N VAL A 338 -13.14 7.78 -17.85
CA VAL A 338 -13.45 9.19 -17.47
C VAL A 338 -14.76 9.35 -16.69
N LYS A 339 -15.67 8.37 -16.76
CA LYS A 339 -16.93 8.34 -15.99
C LYS A 339 -16.74 7.91 -14.53
N LEU A 340 -15.56 7.39 -14.16
CA LEU A 340 -15.21 7.01 -12.79
C LEU A 340 -14.38 8.13 -12.12
N PRO A 341 -14.66 8.44 -10.84
CA PRO A 341 -13.87 9.42 -10.09
C PRO A 341 -12.41 8.95 -9.94
N ASP A 342 -11.47 9.84 -9.65
CA ASP A 342 -10.08 9.44 -9.39
C ASP A 342 -9.39 10.39 -8.41
N LEU A 343 -8.29 9.95 -7.80
CA LEU A 343 -7.49 10.80 -6.93
C LEU A 343 -6.56 11.67 -7.78
N GLY A 344 -7.05 12.82 -8.22
CA GLY A 344 -6.33 13.65 -9.18
C GLY A 344 -4.93 14.09 -8.74
N ILE A 345 -4.75 14.43 -7.46
CA ILE A 345 -3.44 14.79 -6.90
C ILE A 345 -2.43 13.65 -7.00
N VAL A 346 -2.88 12.42 -6.74
CA VAL A 346 -2.05 11.21 -6.83
C VAL A 346 -1.79 10.89 -8.30
N LEU A 347 -2.80 11.05 -9.15
CA LEU A 347 -2.73 10.67 -10.55
C LEU A 347 -1.62 11.38 -11.30
N MET A 348 -1.41 12.67 -11.01
CA MET A 348 -0.34 13.45 -11.63
C MET A 348 1.04 12.81 -11.45
N GLU A 349 1.26 12.08 -10.37
CA GLU A 349 2.53 11.39 -10.15
C GLU A 349 2.46 9.90 -10.51
N SER A 350 1.34 9.23 -10.22
CA SER A 350 1.20 7.79 -10.45
C SER A 350 1.14 7.42 -11.94
N ASN A 351 0.86 8.39 -12.83
CA ASN A 351 0.93 8.22 -14.29
C ASN A 351 2.33 8.46 -14.88
N LEU A 352 3.32 8.82 -14.06
CA LEU A 352 4.70 8.96 -14.52
C LEU A 352 5.20 7.66 -15.17
N GLY A 353 5.72 7.75 -16.40
CA GLY A 353 6.18 6.60 -17.17
C GLY A 353 5.07 5.82 -17.90
N LYS A 354 3.80 6.25 -17.83
CA LYS A 354 2.65 5.49 -18.36
C LYS A 354 1.90 6.24 -19.43
N ARG A 355 1.44 5.49 -20.43
CA ARG A 355 0.44 5.96 -21.40
C ARG A 355 -0.94 5.73 -20.82
N ASP A 356 -1.75 6.77 -20.70
CA ASP A 356 -3.14 6.64 -20.24
C ASP A 356 -4.12 6.60 -21.42
N THR A 357 -4.95 5.56 -21.48
CA THR A 357 -6.01 5.43 -22.48
C THR A 357 -7.39 5.32 -21.83
N HIS A 358 -8.41 5.84 -22.51
CA HIS A 358 -9.78 5.77 -22.03
C HIS A 358 -10.53 4.57 -22.63
N LEU A 359 -10.99 3.64 -21.81
CA LEU A 359 -11.88 2.55 -22.21
C LEU A 359 -13.09 2.42 -21.27
N ASP A 360 -14.28 2.25 -21.83
CA ASP A 360 -15.48 1.88 -21.07
C ASP A 360 -15.76 0.38 -21.21
N LEU A 361 -15.30 -0.41 -20.23
CA LEU A 361 -15.42 -1.88 -20.25
C LEU A 361 -16.87 -2.39 -20.14
N LYS A 362 -17.85 -1.50 -19.98
CA LYS A 362 -19.27 -1.85 -20.06
C LYS A 362 -19.79 -1.91 -21.50
N THR A 363 -19.09 -1.33 -22.48
CA THR A 363 -19.44 -1.42 -23.90
C THR A 363 -18.69 -2.55 -24.59
N GLU A 364 -19.19 -3.01 -25.74
CA GLU A 364 -18.52 -4.06 -26.51
C GLU A 364 -17.18 -3.57 -27.08
N GLU A 365 -17.13 -2.32 -27.53
CA GLU A 365 -15.95 -1.69 -28.10
C GLU A 365 -14.83 -1.55 -27.06
N GLY A 366 -15.17 -1.11 -25.84
CA GLY A 366 -14.20 -0.98 -24.75
C GLY A 366 -13.63 -2.34 -24.34
N ARG A 367 -14.46 -3.39 -24.31
CA ARG A 367 -14.00 -4.77 -24.05
C ARG A 367 -13.12 -5.29 -25.19
N ALA A 368 -13.50 -5.05 -26.45
CA ALA A 368 -12.72 -5.47 -27.60
C ALA A 368 -11.34 -4.79 -27.64
N ALA A 369 -11.27 -3.48 -27.34
CA ALA A 369 -10.02 -2.75 -27.26
C ALA A 369 -9.12 -3.25 -26.11
N LEU A 370 -9.68 -3.51 -24.93
CA LEU A 370 -8.90 -4.10 -23.83
C LEU A 370 -8.38 -5.49 -24.18
N LEU A 371 -9.20 -6.33 -24.82
CA LEU A 371 -8.81 -7.64 -25.29
C LEU A 371 -7.62 -7.54 -26.26
N HIS A 372 -7.65 -6.59 -27.20
CA HIS A 372 -6.55 -6.36 -28.13
C HIS A 372 -5.25 -5.96 -27.41
N LEU A 373 -5.33 -5.09 -26.39
CA LEU A 373 -4.15 -4.76 -25.57
C LEU A 373 -3.59 -5.99 -24.84
N ILE A 374 -4.45 -6.81 -24.23
CA ILE A 374 -4.04 -8.01 -23.48
C ILE A 374 -3.42 -9.08 -24.39
N GLN A 375 -3.86 -9.19 -25.65
CA GLN A 375 -3.29 -10.14 -26.61
C GLN A 375 -1.78 -10.01 -26.80
N ASP A 376 -1.21 -8.81 -26.58
CA ASP A 376 0.22 -8.54 -26.68
C ASP A 376 0.91 -8.30 -25.33
N ALA A 377 0.14 -8.23 -24.24
CA ALA A 377 0.66 -7.91 -22.91
C ALA A 377 1.47 -9.07 -22.30
N ASP A 378 2.48 -8.73 -21.52
CA ASP A 378 3.22 -9.66 -20.67
C ASP A 378 2.66 -9.73 -19.25
N VAL A 379 2.10 -8.62 -18.79
CA VAL A 379 1.53 -8.48 -17.45
C VAL A 379 0.18 -7.76 -17.53
N VAL A 380 -0.80 -8.26 -16.79
CA VAL A 380 -2.04 -7.53 -16.46
C VAL A 380 -2.03 -7.24 -14.96
N LEU A 381 -2.21 -5.97 -14.59
CA LEU A 381 -2.33 -5.55 -13.20
C LEU A 381 -3.78 -5.22 -12.87
N ASP A 382 -4.35 -5.89 -11.87
CA ASP A 382 -5.70 -5.67 -11.36
C ASP A 382 -5.66 -5.06 -9.95
N GLY A 383 -6.16 -3.82 -9.83
CA GLY A 383 -6.34 -3.12 -8.56
C GLY A 383 -7.80 -2.84 -8.24
N TYR A 384 -8.75 -3.48 -8.94
CA TYR A 384 -10.16 -3.35 -8.60
C TYR A 384 -10.53 -4.29 -7.46
N ARG A 385 -11.72 -4.06 -6.88
CA ARG A 385 -12.25 -4.93 -5.84
C ARG A 385 -12.30 -6.38 -6.34
N PRO A 386 -11.94 -7.38 -5.52
CA PRO A 386 -11.95 -8.78 -5.92
C PRO A 386 -13.26 -9.19 -6.62
N GLY A 387 -13.15 -9.81 -7.79
CA GLY A 387 -14.31 -10.23 -8.59
C GLY A 387 -14.86 -9.17 -9.55
N ALA A 388 -14.37 -7.92 -9.52
CA ALA A 388 -14.90 -6.84 -10.36
C ALA A 388 -14.52 -7.01 -11.84
N LEU A 389 -13.25 -7.30 -12.13
CA LEU A 389 -12.80 -7.56 -13.51
C LEU A 389 -13.30 -8.91 -14.03
N GLU A 390 -13.43 -9.92 -13.17
CA GLU A 390 -14.05 -11.22 -13.50
C GLU A 390 -15.47 -11.02 -14.07
N LYS A 391 -16.28 -10.18 -13.43
CA LYS A 391 -17.65 -9.85 -13.91
C LYS A 391 -17.66 -9.11 -15.25
N LEU A 392 -16.56 -8.44 -15.59
CA LEU A 392 -16.37 -7.78 -16.89
C LEU A 392 -15.71 -8.69 -17.92
N GLY A 393 -15.39 -9.93 -17.56
CA GLY A 393 -14.75 -10.91 -18.44
C GLY A 393 -13.23 -10.82 -18.49
N PHE A 394 -12.56 -10.09 -17.59
CA PHE A 394 -11.10 -9.90 -17.59
C PHE A 394 -10.43 -10.37 -16.29
N GLY A 395 -11.02 -11.37 -15.64
CA GLY A 395 -10.42 -12.05 -14.50
C GLY A 395 -9.24 -12.96 -14.89
N PRO A 396 -8.50 -13.48 -13.90
CA PRO A 396 -7.30 -14.30 -14.12
C PRO A 396 -7.55 -15.50 -15.04
N THR A 397 -8.68 -16.20 -14.88
CA THR A 397 -9.04 -17.37 -15.69
C THR A 397 -9.19 -17.04 -17.18
N TYR A 398 -9.86 -15.94 -17.53
CA TYR A 398 -10.04 -15.58 -18.93
C TYR A 398 -8.73 -15.07 -19.55
N VAL A 399 -7.95 -14.30 -18.79
CA VAL A 399 -6.64 -13.82 -19.25
C VAL A 399 -5.67 -14.98 -19.50
N HIS A 400 -5.72 -16.03 -18.68
CA HIS A 400 -5.04 -17.29 -18.98
C HIS A 400 -5.50 -17.85 -20.34
N GLU A 401 -6.80 -17.99 -20.58
CA GLU A 401 -7.28 -18.54 -21.87
C GLU A 401 -6.81 -17.72 -23.08
N ILE A 402 -6.67 -16.40 -22.95
CA ILE A 402 -6.03 -15.55 -23.98
C ILE A 402 -4.56 -15.98 -24.18
N ALA A 403 -3.79 -16.09 -23.09
CA ALA A 403 -2.38 -16.50 -23.13
C ALA A 403 -2.18 -17.89 -23.77
N LYS A 404 -3.08 -18.83 -23.46
CA LYS A 404 -3.11 -20.17 -24.04
C LYS A 404 -3.37 -20.14 -25.55
N ARG A 405 -4.36 -19.37 -26.01
CA ARG A 405 -4.69 -19.23 -27.44
C ARG A 405 -3.53 -18.66 -28.26
N ARG A 406 -2.79 -17.70 -27.72
CA ARG A 406 -1.62 -17.11 -28.39
C ARG A 406 -0.32 -17.89 -28.19
N GLY A 407 -0.31 -18.95 -27.37
CA GLY A 407 0.87 -19.76 -27.08
C GLY A 407 1.98 -19.03 -26.31
N LYS A 408 1.67 -17.94 -25.58
CA LYS A 408 2.64 -17.11 -24.85
C LYS A 408 2.12 -16.81 -23.44
N GLY A 409 2.83 -17.32 -22.43
CA GLY A 409 2.49 -17.16 -21.02
C GLY A 409 2.36 -15.70 -20.58
N ILE A 410 1.56 -15.45 -19.56
CA ILE A 410 1.26 -14.12 -19.01
C ILE A 410 1.33 -14.12 -17.48
N VAL A 411 1.65 -12.96 -16.92
CA VAL A 411 1.54 -12.70 -15.48
C VAL A 411 0.25 -11.93 -15.22
N TYR A 412 -0.60 -12.42 -14.33
CA TYR A 412 -1.73 -11.66 -13.79
C TYR A 412 -1.40 -11.28 -12.36
N ALA A 413 -1.18 -10.00 -12.08
CA ALA A 413 -0.92 -9.51 -10.73
C ALA A 413 -2.14 -8.78 -10.20
N ARG A 414 -2.52 -9.08 -8.96
CA ARG A 414 -3.70 -8.51 -8.31
C ARG A 414 -3.39 -8.06 -6.89
N GLU A 415 -3.99 -6.95 -6.49
CA GLU A 415 -3.79 -6.32 -5.19
C GLU A 415 -5.15 -6.04 -4.52
N ASN A 416 -5.23 -6.25 -3.21
CA ASN A 416 -6.39 -5.88 -2.42
C ASN A 416 -6.00 -5.49 -0.98
N CYS A 417 -6.98 -5.06 -0.17
CA CYS A 417 -6.70 -4.69 1.22
C CYS A 417 -6.42 -5.90 2.13
N TYR A 418 -7.28 -6.93 2.10
CA TYR A 418 -7.37 -7.92 3.18
C TYR A 418 -6.59 -9.23 2.97
N GLY A 419 -6.09 -9.47 1.76
CA GLY A 419 -5.55 -10.75 1.33
C GLY A 419 -6.58 -11.62 0.60
N TRP A 420 -6.14 -12.80 0.17
CA TRP A 420 -6.89 -13.64 -0.78
C TRP A 420 -7.53 -14.88 -0.13
N LYS A 421 -7.41 -14.99 1.20
CA LYS A 421 -7.96 -16.04 2.06
C LYS A 421 -8.80 -15.40 3.16
N GLY A 422 -9.58 -16.24 3.86
CA GLY A 422 -10.39 -15.82 4.99
C GLY A 422 -11.71 -15.12 4.62
N PRO A 423 -12.50 -14.74 5.63
CA PRO A 423 -13.83 -14.19 5.45
C PRO A 423 -13.85 -12.78 4.84
N TRP A 424 -12.75 -12.01 4.90
CA TRP A 424 -12.74 -10.62 4.41
C TRP A 424 -12.22 -10.47 2.96
N LYS A 425 -11.85 -11.56 2.30
CA LYS A 425 -11.21 -11.55 0.96
C LYS A 425 -12.01 -10.84 -0.15
N HIS A 426 -13.32 -10.68 -0.01
CA HIS A 426 -14.19 -10.01 -1.00
C HIS A 426 -14.45 -8.54 -0.67
N ARG A 427 -14.10 -8.10 0.54
CA ARG A 427 -14.42 -6.75 1.03
C ARG A 427 -13.59 -5.71 0.29
N SER A 428 -14.15 -4.51 0.17
CA SER A 428 -13.38 -3.35 -0.31
C SER A 428 -12.54 -2.77 0.81
N GLY A 429 -11.34 -2.29 0.50
CA GLY A 429 -10.50 -1.64 1.50
C GLY A 429 -9.54 -0.63 0.89
N TRP A 430 -8.81 0.01 1.78
CA TRP A 430 -7.89 1.12 1.58
C TRP A 430 -6.79 0.99 2.62
N GLN A 431 -5.66 1.67 2.44
CA GLN A 431 -4.60 1.65 3.45
C GLN A 431 -5.15 2.01 4.84
N GLN A 432 -5.97 3.05 4.96
CA GLN A 432 -6.52 3.46 6.24
C GLN A 432 -7.27 2.32 6.94
N ILE A 433 -8.02 1.52 6.17
CA ILE A 433 -8.69 0.35 6.72
C ILE A 433 -7.69 -0.70 7.16
N SER A 434 -6.67 -0.99 6.35
CA SER A 434 -5.55 -1.88 6.76
C SER A 434 -4.89 -1.40 8.05
N ASP A 435 -4.59 -0.10 8.15
CA ASP A 435 -3.94 0.51 9.31
C ASP A 435 -4.78 0.38 10.59
N ALA A 436 -6.11 0.51 10.46
CA ALA A 436 -7.06 0.33 11.56
C ALA A 436 -7.21 -1.15 11.96
N VAL A 437 -7.47 -2.05 11.01
CA VAL A 437 -7.76 -3.46 11.34
C VAL A 437 -6.53 -4.25 11.74
N THR A 438 -5.32 -3.88 11.28
CA THR A 438 -4.06 -4.56 11.66
C THR A 438 -3.41 -3.97 12.92
N GLY A 439 -3.91 -2.83 13.40
CA GLY A 439 -3.47 -2.17 14.62
C GLY A 439 -2.30 -1.23 14.53
N ILE A 440 -1.90 -0.84 13.31
CA ILE A 440 -0.98 0.28 13.11
C ILE A 440 -1.51 1.55 13.79
N ALA A 441 -2.82 1.84 13.70
CA ALA A 441 -3.41 3.03 14.30
C ALA A 441 -3.26 3.07 15.84
N TRP A 442 -3.33 1.91 16.50
CA TRP A 442 -3.08 1.79 17.94
C TRP A 442 -1.58 1.89 18.29
N LEU A 443 -0.69 1.41 17.43
CA LEU A 443 0.76 1.62 17.62
C LEU A 443 1.10 3.12 17.56
N PHE A 444 0.49 3.86 16.63
CA PHE A 444 0.64 5.31 16.55
C PHE A 444 0.09 6.01 17.79
N ALA A 445 -1.10 5.62 18.26
CA ALA A 445 -1.66 6.16 19.50
C ALA A 445 -0.73 6.00 20.69
N ARG A 446 -0.15 4.80 20.88
CA ARG A 446 0.82 4.52 21.95
C ARG A 446 2.09 5.35 21.82
N MET A 447 2.61 5.56 20.61
CA MET A 447 3.79 6.40 20.40
C MET A 447 3.54 7.86 20.81
N TRP A 448 2.32 8.35 20.59
CA TRP A 448 1.95 9.76 20.83
C TRP A 448 1.17 9.98 22.13
N ASP A 449 1.25 9.02 23.07
CA ASP A 449 0.59 9.07 24.38
C ASP A 449 -0.92 9.40 24.29
N SER A 450 -1.59 8.87 23.25
CA SER A 450 -3.02 9.07 23.01
C SER A 450 -3.85 7.89 23.52
N ASP A 451 -4.99 8.22 24.11
CA ASP A 451 -6.05 7.30 24.53
C ASP A 451 -7.02 6.92 23.40
N GLU A 452 -6.87 7.53 22.22
CA GLU A 452 -7.65 7.26 21.02
C GLU A 452 -6.74 6.65 19.93
N PRO A 453 -7.22 5.73 19.08
CA PRO A 453 -6.44 5.27 17.93
C PRO A 453 -6.20 6.44 16.97
N THR A 454 -5.00 6.52 16.37
CA THR A 454 -4.62 7.63 15.50
C THR A 454 -4.10 7.12 14.17
N MET A 455 -4.57 7.70 13.07
CA MET A 455 -4.19 7.25 11.74
C MET A 455 -2.73 7.62 11.42
N PRO A 456 -2.00 6.81 10.63
CA PRO A 456 -0.69 7.19 10.13
C PRO A 456 -0.73 8.44 9.23
N PHE A 457 0.38 9.17 9.21
CA PHE A 457 0.50 10.43 8.47
C PHE A 457 0.83 10.24 6.98
N LEU A 458 1.35 9.09 6.55
CA LEU A 458 1.76 8.86 5.16
C LEU A 458 1.13 7.58 4.57
N PRO A 459 0.99 7.49 3.24
CA PRO A 459 0.46 6.31 2.55
C PRO A 459 1.52 5.20 2.48
N ASN A 460 2.01 4.78 3.65
CA ASN A 460 3.08 3.79 3.83
C ASN A 460 2.76 2.48 3.15
N SER A 461 1.60 1.93 3.51
CA SER A 461 1.19 0.60 3.11
C SER A 461 0.97 0.55 1.61
N ASP A 462 0.40 1.60 1.04
CA ASP A 462 0.16 1.67 -0.39
C ASP A 462 1.47 1.66 -1.18
N PHE A 463 2.40 2.60 -0.90
CA PHE A 463 3.66 2.70 -1.64
C PHE A 463 4.50 1.43 -1.52
N GLN A 464 4.63 0.88 -0.31
CA GLN A 464 5.47 -0.28 -0.09
C GLN A 464 4.83 -1.57 -0.66
N THR A 465 3.50 -1.68 -0.69
CA THR A 465 2.80 -2.77 -1.40
C THR A 465 3.06 -2.65 -2.90
N GLY A 466 3.17 -1.44 -3.43
CA GLY A 466 3.62 -1.19 -4.80
C GLY A 466 5.03 -1.69 -5.11
N ILE A 467 5.99 -1.47 -4.19
CA ILE A 467 7.37 -1.99 -4.33
C ILE A 467 7.34 -3.53 -4.32
N VAL A 468 6.62 -4.12 -3.35
CA VAL A 468 6.41 -5.58 -3.24
C VAL A 468 5.80 -6.16 -4.51
N GLY A 469 4.79 -5.50 -5.07
CA GLY A 469 4.15 -5.95 -6.31
C GLY A 469 5.09 -5.92 -7.50
N CYS A 470 5.96 -4.91 -7.61
CA CYS A 470 6.96 -4.86 -8.68
C CYS A 470 8.00 -5.98 -8.54
N ILE A 471 8.47 -6.26 -7.32
CA ILE A 471 9.33 -7.40 -7.00
C ILE A 471 8.67 -8.72 -7.42
N ALA A 472 7.40 -8.91 -7.06
CA ALA A 472 6.66 -10.12 -7.36
C ALA A 472 6.42 -10.30 -8.87
N VAL A 473 6.15 -9.22 -9.60
CA VAL A 473 6.06 -9.23 -11.07
C VAL A 473 7.40 -9.61 -11.71
N MET A 474 8.52 -9.05 -11.24
CA MET A 474 9.86 -9.45 -11.72
C MET A 474 10.14 -10.93 -11.46
N ASN A 475 9.79 -11.45 -10.28
CA ASN A 475 9.93 -12.86 -9.96
C ASN A 475 9.07 -13.76 -10.88
N ALA A 476 7.81 -13.39 -11.10
CA ALA A 476 6.92 -14.11 -11.99
C ALA A 476 7.41 -14.11 -13.45
N LEU A 477 7.92 -12.98 -13.93
CA LEU A 477 8.48 -12.85 -15.28
C LEU A 477 9.77 -13.69 -15.44
N ASP A 478 10.63 -13.73 -14.42
CA ASP A 478 11.83 -14.59 -14.41
C ASP A 478 11.47 -16.07 -14.50
N LYS A 479 10.49 -16.52 -13.68
CA LYS A 479 9.98 -17.89 -13.75
C LYS A 479 9.36 -18.21 -15.11
N ARG A 480 8.55 -17.29 -15.67
CA ARG A 480 7.97 -17.43 -17.01
C ARG A 480 9.04 -17.53 -18.10
N ALA A 481 10.13 -16.76 -17.98
CA ALA A 481 11.20 -16.76 -18.95
C ALA A 481 11.99 -18.08 -18.97
N LYS A 482 12.14 -18.72 -17.81
CA LYS A 482 12.92 -19.96 -17.65
C LYS A 482 12.10 -21.23 -17.77
N LYS A 483 10.88 -21.23 -17.25
CA LYS A 483 10.03 -22.42 -17.11
C LYS A 483 8.80 -22.42 -18.02
N GLY A 484 8.40 -21.26 -18.52
CA GLY A 484 7.11 -21.10 -19.19
C GLY A 484 5.97 -21.00 -18.19
N GLY A 485 4.74 -21.21 -18.68
CA GLY A 485 3.51 -21.14 -17.88
C GLY A 485 2.94 -19.72 -17.70
N ASN A 486 1.75 -19.65 -17.10
CA ASN A 486 1.13 -18.43 -16.60
C ASN A 486 1.30 -18.35 -15.08
N TYR A 487 1.41 -17.12 -14.58
CA TYR A 487 1.58 -16.87 -13.14
C TYR A 487 0.52 -15.93 -12.61
N LEU A 488 0.01 -16.26 -11.43
CA LEU A 488 -0.85 -15.42 -10.62
C LEU A 488 -0.03 -14.86 -9.46
N VAL A 489 0.07 -13.54 -9.41
CA VAL A 489 0.70 -12.81 -8.30
C VAL A 489 -0.40 -12.16 -7.49
N SER A 490 -0.44 -12.41 -6.19
CA SER A 490 -1.46 -11.86 -5.30
C SER A 490 -0.80 -11.20 -4.09
N MET A 491 -1.14 -9.95 -3.79
CA MET A 491 -0.60 -9.21 -2.65
C MET A 491 -1.71 -8.45 -1.91
N SER A 492 -1.41 -7.97 -0.69
CA SER A 492 -2.34 -7.15 0.04
C SER A 492 -1.73 -6.19 1.06
N LEU A 493 -2.47 -5.11 1.35
CA LEU A 493 -2.10 -4.12 2.36
C LEU A 493 -1.97 -4.75 3.76
N ASN A 494 -2.89 -5.65 4.13
CA ASN A 494 -2.84 -6.34 5.42
C ASN A 494 -1.58 -7.21 5.57
N GLN A 495 -1.16 -7.90 4.50
CA GLN A 495 0.08 -8.70 4.52
C GLN A 495 1.30 -7.80 4.73
N LEU A 496 1.38 -6.66 4.04
CA LEU A 496 2.45 -5.70 4.25
C LEU A 496 2.45 -5.13 5.67
N ASN A 497 1.31 -4.67 6.19
CA ASN A 497 1.24 -4.12 7.55
C ASN A 497 1.58 -5.17 8.61
N SER A 498 1.10 -6.41 8.45
CA SER A 498 1.45 -7.53 9.34
C SER A 498 2.96 -7.83 9.29
N PHE A 499 3.56 -7.79 8.09
CA PHE A 499 5.01 -7.93 7.93
C PHE A 499 5.77 -6.79 8.62
N LEU A 500 5.35 -5.54 8.41
CA LEU A 500 5.95 -4.36 9.03
C LEU A 500 5.90 -4.44 10.56
N ILE A 501 4.77 -4.86 11.14
CA ILE A 501 4.62 -5.09 12.58
C ILE A 501 5.58 -6.21 13.05
N SER A 502 5.75 -7.27 12.27
CA SER A 502 6.63 -8.39 12.61
C SER A 502 8.12 -8.03 12.68
N LEU A 503 8.53 -6.90 12.08
CA LEU A 503 9.90 -6.37 12.19
C LEU A 503 10.19 -5.72 13.56
N GLY A 504 9.17 -5.57 14.40
CA GLY A 504 9.23 -4.88 15.68
C GLY A 504 9.10 -3.37 15.53
N ALA A 505 8.61 -2.73 16.60
CA ALA A 505 8.57 -1.28 16.71
C ALA A 505 9.98 -0.69 16.90
N GLN A 506 10.10 0.62 16.69
CA GLN A 506 11.25 1.40 17.13
C GLN A 506 11.41 1.31 18.65
N SER A 507 12.64 1.33 19.16
CA SER A 507 12.89 1.26 20.61
C SER A 507 12.25 2.44 21.35
N PRO A 508 11.96 2.32 22.66
CA PRO A 508 11.43 3.42 23.46
C PRO A 508 12.27 4.71 23.37
N GLU A 509 13.59 4.59 23.28
CA GLU A 509 14.54 5.70 23.16
C GLU A 509 14.43 6.40 21.81
N VAL A 510 14.33 5.62 20.72
CA VAL A 510 14.10 6.15 19.37
C VAL A 510 12.76 6.87 19.32
N GLN A 511 11.69 6.26 19.85
CA GLN A 511 10.37 6.90 19.89
C GLN A 511 10.38 8.19 20.71
N GLN A 512 11.09 8.23 21.84
CA GLN A 512 11.25 9.46 22.64
C GLN A 512 12.02 10.54 21.85
N SER A 513 13.07 10.17 21.11
CA SER A 513 13.81 11.09 20.24
C SER A 513 12.92 11.66 19.13
N LEU A 514 12.10 10.82 18.49
CA LEU A 514 11.15 11.24 17.47
C LEU A 514 10.08 12.19 18.04
N ARG A 515 9.53 11.91 19.24
CA ARG A 515 8.60 12.85 19.91
C ARG A 515 9.22 14.23 20.13
N LYS A 516 10.50 14.28 20.54
CA LYS A 516 11.25 15.53 20.72
C LYS A 516 11.49 16.26 19.39
N MET A 517 11.74 15.52 18.31
CA MET A 517 11.96 16.08 16.97
C MET A 517 10.69 16.72 16.37
N TRP A 518 9.51 16.17 16.71
CA TRP A 518 8.22 16.56 16.12
C TRP A 518 7.22 17.10 17.16
N PRO A 519 7.52 18.22 17.86
CA PRO A 519 6.70 18.71 18.99
C PRO A 519 5.31 19.22 18.58
N LYS A 520 5.09 19.51 17.29
CA LYS A 520 3.79 19.95 16.74
C LYS A 520 2.87 18.77 16.42
N MET A 521 3.38 17.54 16.38
CA MET A 521 2.59 16.36 16.09
C MET A 521 1.72 16.05 17.32
N ARG A 522 0.43 16.35 17.21
CA ARG A 522 -0.60 16.07 18.22
C ARG A 522 -1.75 15.37 17.52
N LEU A 523 -1.68 14.05 17.46
CA LEU A 523 -2.62 13.24 16.71
C LEU A 523 -3.90 13.02 17.53
N ARG A 524 -5.05 13.18 16.87
CA ARG A 524 -6.38 12.78 17.35
C ARG A 524 -6.97 11.73 16.41
N SER A 525 -8.00 11.01 16.88
CA SER A 525 -8.65 10.00 16.05
C SER A 525 -9.18 10.55 14.72
N TYR A 526 -9.63 11.80 14.73
CA TYR A 526 -10.22 12.47 13.59
C TYR A 526 -9.22 13.22 12.70
N ASP A 527 -7.92 13.12 12.97
CA ASP A 527 -6.89 13.75 12.13
C ASP A 527 -6.61 12.89 10.91
N ASP A 528 -7.15 13.31 9.76
CA ASP A 528 -6.93 12.61 8.50
C ASP A 528 -5.51 12.85 7.94
N ILE A 529 -5.15 12.03 6.94
CA ILE A 529 -3.83 12.08 6.30
C ILE A 529 -3.50 13.48 5.76
N HIS A 530 -4.50 14.24 5.30
CA HIS A 530 -4.29 15.59 4.77
C HIS A 530 -3.88 16.57 5.86
N ARG A 531 -4.50 16.53 7.04
CA ARG A 531 -4.11 17.36 8.17
C ARG A 531 -2.73 17.00 8.67
N GLN A 532 -2.45 15.71 8.84
CA GLN A 532 -1.16 15.23 9.33
C GLN A 532 -0.01 15.56 8.38
N MET A 533 -0.21 15.39 7.07
CA MET A 533 0.82 15.72 6.06
C MET A 533 1.14 17.21 6.01
N ARG A 534 0.18 18.10 6.27
CA ARG A 534 0.48 19.54 6.39
C ARG A 534 1.46 19.82 7.52
N VAL A 535 1.26 19.18 8.68
CA VAL A 535 2.15 19.31 9.85
C VAL A 535 3.52 18.70 9.57
N LEU A 536 3.57 17.50 8.97
CA LEU A 536 4.84 16.88 8.60
C LEU A 536 5.63 17.75 7.62
N LEU A 537 5.02 18.19 6.52
CA LEU A 537 5.71 18.93 5.46
C LEU A 537 6.17 20.32 5.91
N SER A 538 5.46 20.97 6.84
CA SER A 538 5.89 22.26 7.37
C SER A 538 7.20 22.14 8.14
N ASP A 539 7.37 21.04 8.89
CA ASP A 539 8.51 20.84 9.77
C ASP A 539 9.65 20.08 9.07
N LEU A 540 9.36 19.25 8.05
CA LEU A 540 10.35 18.47 7.29
C LEU A 540 11.46 19.34 6.69
N ARG A 541 11.12 20.54 6.20
CA ARG A 541 12.10 21.50 5.66
C ARG A 541 13.09 22.02 6.71
N GLU A 542 12.64 22.13 7.95
CA GLU A 542 13.44 22.67 9.06
C GLU A 542 14.24 21.55 9.74
N LYS A 543 13.59 20.41 10.01
CA LYS A 543 14.17 19.32 10.81
C LYS A 543 15.05 18.39 10.01
N THR A 544 14.71 18.16 8.75
CA THR A 544 15.42 17.22 7.87
C THR A 544 15.62 17.80 6.47
N PRO A 545 16.29 18.97 6.31
CA PRO A 545 16.48 19.62 5.02
C PRO A 545 17.23 18.76 3.99
N GLN A 546 18.06 17.82 4.48
CA GLN A 546 18.78 16.85 3.65
C GLN A 546 17.84 16.02 2.76
N LEU A 547 16.64 15.69 3.22
CA LEU A 547 15.66 14.94 2.45
C LEU A 547 15.19 15.68 1.19
N LEU A 548 15.41 16.99 1.11
CA LEU A 548 15.05 17.82 -0.04
C LEU A 548 16.27 18.20 -0.89
N ASN A 549 17.36 17.42 -0.80
CA ASN A 549 18.53 17.58 -1.64
C ASN A 549 18.11 17.56 -3.13
N PRO A 550 18.45 18.58 -3.94
CA PRO A 550 18.10 18.63 -5.36
C PRO A 550 18.53 17.40 -6.16
N LYS A 551 19.60 16.69 -5.75
CA LYS A 551 20.07 15.46 -6.39
C LYS A 551 19.10 14.28 -6.27
N TYR A 552 18.14 14.35 -5.34
CA TYR A 552 17.11 13.32 -5.17
C TYR A 552 15.92 13.52 -6.11
N PHE A 553 15.94 14.58 -6.93
CA PHE A 553 14.87 14.91 -7.85
C PHE A 553 15.36 14.89 -9.29
N ASN A 554 14.51 14.35 -10.17
CA ASN A 554 14.72 14.36 -11.61
C ASN A 554 13.66 15.22 -12.29
N THR A 555 13.97 15.67 -13.49
CA THR A 555 13.06 16.46 -14.34
C THR A 555 12.73 15.70 -15.60
N ILE A 556 11.47 15.77 -16.03
CA ILE A 556 11.00 15.23 -17.31
C ILE A 556 9.89 16.11 -17.88
N LYS A 557 9.75 16.14 -19.22
CA LYS A 557 8.57 16.76 -19.86
C LYS A 557 7.32 15.93 -19.57
N ALA A 558 6.23 16.58 -19.20
CA ALA A 558 4.94 15.97 -18.92
C ALA A 558 3.84 16.56 -19.81
N ASP A 559 2.76 15.80 -20.00
CA ASP A 559 1.56 16.23 -20.73
C ASP A 559 0.39 16.40 -19.74
N LEU A 560 0.50 17.41 -18.87
CA LEU A 560 -0.49 17.73 -17.83
C LEU A 560 -1.34 18.95 -18.22
N GLY A 561 -1.54 19.16 -19.53
CA GLY A 561 -2.39 20.21 -20.09
C GLY A 561 -1.65 21.47 -20.56
N VAL A 562 -0.33 21.55 -20.40
CA VAL A 562 0.50 22.59 -21.04
C VAL A 562 1.62 21.91 -21.84
N PRO A 563 1.79 22.25 -23.14
CA PRO A 563 2.85 21.66 -23.97
C PRO A 563 4.24 21.87 -23.38
N ASP A 564 5.06 20.81 -23.42
CA ASP A 564 6.47 20.81 -22.99
C ASP A 564 6.72 21.23 -21.53
N GLU A 565 5.70 21.18 -20.66
CA GLU A 565 5.88 21.58 -19.27
C GLU A 565 6.75 20.57 -18.50
N GLU A 566 7.66 21.10 -17.69
CA GLU A 566 8.56 20.28 -16.90
C GLU A 566 7.89 19.83 -15.60
N MET A 567 8.01 18.54 -15.31
CA MET A 567 7.66 17.91 -14.06
C MET A 567 8.93 17.51 -13.32
N VAL A 568 9.06 17.96 -12.06
CA VAL A 568 10.09 17.53 -11.11
C VAL A 568 9.50 16.48 -10.18
N PHE A 569 10.18 15.35 -10.05
CA PHE A 569 9.72 14.19 -9.28
C PHE A 569 10.87 13.54 -8.50
N VAL A 570 10.54 12.76 -7.47
CA VAL A 570 11.53 12.00 -6.69
C VAL A 570 12.17 10.92 -7.58
N GLY A 571 13.50 10.95 -7.70
CA GLY A 571 14.29 10.00 -8.48
C GLY A 571 14.29 8.58 -7.90
N PRO A 572 14.93 7.62 -8.60
CA PRO A 572 15.05 6.25 -8.10
C PRO A 572 15.88 6.20 -6.80
N ALA A 573 15.44 5.39 -5.83
CA ALA A 573 16.22 5.19 -4.60
C ALA A 573 17.46 4.31 -4.82
N ALA A 574 17.53 3.57 -5.93
CA ALA A 574 18.64 2.69 -6.27
C ALA A 574 19.39 3.19 -7.50
N THR A 575 20.73 3.15 -7.45
CA THR A 575 21.61 3.42 -8.59
C THR A 575 22.45 2.19 -8.89
N TYR A 576 22.63 1.91 -10.18
CA TYR A 576 23.51 0.85 -10.66
C TYR A 576 24.75 1.44 -11.31
N GLU A 577 25.82 0.65 -11.36
CA GLU A 577 27.06 1.03 -12.06
C GLU A 577 26.87 1.20 -13.57
N THR A 578 26.11 0.30 -14.22
CA THR A 578 25.91 0.32 -15.69
C THR A 578 24.45 0.59 -16.08
N THR A 579 23.50 -0.06 -15.39
CA THR A 579 22.07 0.10 -15.68
C THR A 579 21.58 1.51 -15.35
N LYS A 580 20.84 2.15 -16.26
CA LYS A 580 20.31 3.51 -16.06
C LYS A 580 18.81 3.46 -15.88
N LEU A 581 18.35 3.53 -14.62
CA LEU A 581 16.92 3.64 -14.32
C LEU A 581 16.39 5.01 -14.77
N GLY A 582 15.15 5.02 -15.27
CA GLY A 582 14.52 6.24 -15.76
C GLY A 582 13.19 5.97 -16.45
N TYR A 583 12.46 7.05 -16.73
CA TYR A 583 11.19 7.01 -17.45
C TYR A 583 11.38 7.51 -18.88
N ASP A 584 10.75 6.84 -19.83
CA ASP A 584 10.77 7.26 -21.25
C ASP A 584 9.76 8.38 -21.56
N LEU A 585 8.77 8.54 -20.69
CA LEU A 585 7.72 9.56 -20.79
C LEU A 585 7.39 10.13 -19.41
N GLY A 586 7.07 11.43 -19.37
CA GLY A 586 6.51 12.05 -18.18
C GLY A 586 5.08 11.59 -17.90
N SER A 587 4.48 12.20 -16.89
CA SER A 587 3.08 11.95 -16.57
C SER A 587 2.15 12.58 -17.61
N CYS A 588 0.91 12.08 -17.68
CA CYS A 588 -0.11 12.58 -18.61
C CYS A 588 -1.50 12.62 -17.99
N LEU A 589 -2.38 13.45 -18.57
CA LEU A 589 -3.81 13.46 -18.25
C LEU A 589 -4.50 12.15 -18.67
N ARG A 590 -5.69 11.92 -18.12
CA ARG A 590 -6.50 10.73 -18.44
C ARG A 590 -6.93 10.74 -19.90
N GLY A 591 -6.79 9.58 -20.56
CA GLY A 591 -7.24 9.39 -21.93
C GLY A 591 -6.39 10.10 -22.98
N THR A 592 -5.20 10.60 -22.64
CA THR A 592 -4.29 11.28 -23.58
C THR A 592 -3.90 10.39 -24.78
N HIS A 593 -3.82 9.07 -24.59
CA HIS A 593 -3.30 8.15 -25.58
C HIS A 593 -4.37 7.20 -26.13
N GLU A 594 -4.20 6.82 -27.40
CA GLU A 594 -4.96 5.73 -27.99
C GLU A 594 -4.65 4.38 -27.31
N ALA A 595 -5.64 3.48 -27.33
CA ALA A 595 -5.53 2.13 -26.76
C ALA A 595 -4.71 1.20 -27.68
N LYS A 596 -3.44 1.54 -27.92
CA LYS A 596 -2.51 0.76 -28.75
C LYS A 596 -1.10 0.77 -28.18
N TRP A 597 -0.38 -0.33 -28.37
CA TRP A 597 1.05 -0.38 -28.08
C TRP A 597 1.80 0.57 -29.01
N PRO A 598 2.81 1.32 -28.52
CA PRO A 598 3.68 2.08 -29.41
C PRO A 598 4.40 1.14 -30.37
N SER A 599 4.69 1.62 -31.59
CA SER A 599 5.59 0.93 -32.50
C SER A 599 6.94 0.73 -31.81
N GLN A 600 7.52 -0.46 -31.93
CA GLN A 600 8.88 -0.72 -31.44
C GLN A 600 9.83 0.21 -32.21
N SER A 601 10.48 1.11 -31.49
CA SER A 601 11.49 2.04 -32.01
C SER A 601 12.84 1.38 -32.16
#